data_AF-A0AAU7UE46-F1
#
_entry.id   AF-A0AAU7UE46-F1
#
_cell.length_a   1.000
_cell.length_b   1.000
_cell.length_c   1.000
_cell.angle_alpha   90.00
_cell.angle_beta   90.00
_cell.angle_gamma   90.00
#
_symmetry.space_group_name_H-M   'P 1'
#
loop_
_entity.id
_entity.type
_entity.pdbx_description
1 polymer ?
#
loop_
_entity_poly.entity_id
_entity_poly.type
_entity_poly.pdbx_seq_one_letter_code
_entity_poly.pdbx_strand_id
1 'polypeptide(L)'
;MRLRPPTWKLPWKVPNLRGLPWQQLPLTLMLASALAALGSVQMTFLIGNSLYRHYAWQAETRTVQREVAQLRQDLRVLQDTRAHGSDPDYLSAMARCLGFVGTGETVVVAQGATDGPGGNCDPVRLP
;
A
#
# COMPACT_ATOMS: atom_id res chain seq x y z
N MET A 1 32.81 36.22 18.75
CA MET A 1 31.83 36.25 17.63
C MET A 1 30.45 36.53 18.19
N ARG A 2 29.85 37.70 17.91
CA ARG A 2 28.47 38.03 18.31
C ARG A 2 27.53 37.68 17.16
N LEU A 3 26.65 36.71 17.36
CA LEU A 3 25.60 36.36 16.41
C LEU A 3 24.55 37.47 16.41
N ARG A 4 24.29 38.08 15.24
CA ARG A 4 23.18 39.03 15.04
C ARG A 4 21.85 38.24 15.08
N PRO A 5 20.83 38.73 15.80
CA PRO A 5 19.51 38.09 15.76
C PRO A 5 18.85 38.29 14.38
N PRO A 6 18.07 37.30 13.90
CA PRO A 6 17.37 37.41 12.62
C PRO A 6 16.19 38.38 12.73
N THR A 7 16.19 39.43 11.89
CA THR A 7 15.09 40.39 11.79
C THR A 7 14.02 39.85 10.86
N TRP A 8 13.08 39.06 11.39
CA TRP A 8 11.90 38.65 10.63
C TRP A 8 10.93 39.82 10.53
N LYS A 9 10.84 40.45 9.36
CA LYS A 9 9.80 41.43 9.06
C LYS A 9 8.51 40.67 8.74
N LEU A 10 7.59 40.65 9.70
CA LEU A 10 6.26 40.07 9.52
C LEU A 10 5.48 40.91 8.50
N PRO A 11 4.98 40.32 7.39
CA PRO A 11 4.35 41.07 6.30
C PRO A 11 2.90 41.49 6.59
N TRP A 12 2.31 41.05 7.71
CA TRP A 12 0.94 41.41 8.06
C TRP A 12 0.91 42.64 8.97
N LYS A 13 0.18 43.66 8.53
CA LYS A 13 -0.12 44.87 9.29
C LYS A 13 -1.08 44.49 10.42
N VAL A 14 -0.57 44.41 11.65
CA VAL A 14 -1.38 44.12 12.83
C VAL A 14 -2.41 45.25 12.99
N PRO A 15 -3.72 44.99 12.95
CA PRO A 15 -4.72 46.04 13.08
C PRO A 15 -4.58 46.70 14.46
N ASN A 16 -4.44 48.03 14.48
CA ASN A 16 -4.24 48.80 15.68
C ASN A 16 -5.58 48.88 16.45
N LEU A 17 -5.81 47.94 17.36
CA LEU A 17 -7.06 47.78 18.14
C LEU A 17 -7.30 48.89 19.18
N ARG A 18 -6.43 49.90 19.29
CA ARG A 18 -6.49 50.95 20.33
C ARG A 18 -7.62 51.97 20.16
N GLY A 19 -8.34 51.96 19.04
CA GLY A 19 -9.36 52.97 18.71
C GLY A 19 -10.73 52.41 18.34
N LEU A 20 -11.01 51.12 18.63
CA LEU A 20 -12.33 50.57 18.31
C LEU A 20 -13.38 51.28 19.19
N PRO A 21 -14.42 51.90 18.61
CA PRO A 21 -15.48 52.51 19.41
C PRO A 21 -16.13 51.42 20.27
N TRP A 22 -16.21 51.65 21.57
CA TRP A 22 -16.68 50.67 22.57
C TRP A 22 -18.08 50.08 22.26
N GLN A 23 -18.86 50.73 21.40
CA GLN A 23 -20.15 50.26 20.92
C GLN A 23 -20.07 49.11 19.89
N GLN A 24 -18.96 48.92 19.18
CA GLN A 24 -18.83 47.87 18.15
C GLN A 24 -18.27 46.54 18.71
N LEU A 25 -17.70 46.55 19.92
CA LEU A 25 -17.20 45.35 20.60
C LEU A 25 -18.22 44.20 20.68
N PRO A 26 -19.47 44.38 21.14
CA PRO A 26 -20.42 43.28 21.24
C PRO A 26 -20.77 42.68 19.87
N LEU A 27 -20.85 43.52 18.84
CA LEU A 27 -21.21 43.10 17.48
C LEU A 27 -20.06 42.29 16.85
N THR A 28 -18.81 42.70 17.04
CA THR A 28 -17.64 41.94 16.58
C THR A 28 -17.48 40.59 17.30
N LEU A 29 -17.83 40.51 18.59
CA LEU A 29 -17.81 39.26 19.35
C LEU A 29 -18.89 38.28 18.91
N MET A 30 -20.11 38.75 18.68
CA MET A 30 -21.19 37.93 18.11
C MET A 30 -20.83 37.41 16.72
N LEU A 31 -20.22 38.26 15.89
CA LEU A 31 -19.74 37.84 14.58
C LEU A 31 -18.65 36.77 14.73
N ALA A 32 -17.65 37.00 15.59
CA ALA A 32 -16.55 36.07 15.82
C ALA A 32 -17.03 34.69 16.32
N SER A 33 -18.01 34.64 17.23
CA SER A 33 -18.57 33.37 17.72
C SER A 33 -19.39 32.66 16.64
N ALA A 34 -20.16 33.40 15.83
CA ALA A 34 -20.90 32.85 14.71
C ALA A 34 -19.95 32.26 13.65
N LEU A 35 -18.89 32.98 13.29
CA LEU A 35 -17.86 32.50 12.36
C LEU A 35 -17.10 31.28 12.92
N ALA A 36 -16.78 31.27 14.21
CA ALA A 36 -16.12 30.15 14.85
C ALA A 36 -17.00 28.89 14.85
N ALA A 37 -18.30 29.05 15.11
CA ALA A 37 -19.25 27.95 15.04
C ALA A 37 -19.39 27.41 13.60
N LEU A 38 -19.52 28.31 12.62
CA LEU A 38 -19.63 27.94 11.20
C LEU A 38 -18.37 27.20 10.71
N GLY A 39 -17.19 27.71 11.08
CA GLY A 39 -15.90 27.09 10.74
C GLY A 39 -15.74 25.71 11.39
N SER A 40 -16.19 25.54 12.63
CA SER A 40 -16.13 24.24 13.32
C SER A 40 -16.98 23.18 12.62
N VAL A 41 -18.18 23.54 12.18
CA VAL A 41 -19.05 22.65 11.40
C VAL A 41 -18.41 22.28 10.07
N GLN A 42 -17.87 23.28 9.34
CA GLN A 42 -17.20 23.05 8.07
C GLN A 42 -16.01 22.10 8.22
N MET A 43 -15.17 22.32 9.25
CA MET A 43 -13.99 21.48 9.48
C MET A 43 -14.36 20.06 9.87
N THR A 44 -15.42 19.89 10.67
CA THR A 44 -15.95 18.58 11.05
C THR A 44 -16.43 17.82 9.81
N PHE A 45 -17.15 18.49 8.92
CA PHE A 45 -17.63 17.88 7.67
C PHE A 45 -16.48 17.50 6.73
N LEU A 46 -15.46 18.36 6.60
CA LEU A 46 -14.26 18.08 5.82
C LEU A 46 -13.47 16.87 6.36
N ILE A 47 -13.31 16.79 7.68
CA ILE A 47 -12.65 15.65 8.34
C ILE A 47 -13.46 14.37 8.14
N GLY A 48 -14.79 14.43 8.31
CA GLY A 48 -15.66 13.28 8.08
C GLY A 48 -15.55 12.75 6.65
N ASN A 49 -15.61 13.64 5.64
CA ASN A 49 -15.52 13.25 4.24
C ASN A 49 -14.12 12.75 3.85
N SER A 50 -13.05 13.33 4.41
CA SER A 50 -11.68 12.86 4.16
C SER A 50 -11.43 11.48 4.77
N LEU A 51 -11.92 11.24 5.99
CA LEU A 51 -11.85 9.94 6.63
C LEU A 51 -12.66 8.90 5.85
N TYR A 52 -13.90 9.23 5.46
CA TYR A 52 -14.74 8.34 4.64
C TYR A 52 -14.05 7.91 3.35
N ARG A 53 -13.48 8.88 2.61
CA ARG A 53 -12.69 8.59 1.41
C ARG A 53 -11.43 7.77 1.70
N HIS A 54 -10.74 8.05 2.81
CA HIS A 54 -9.54 7.28 3.18
C HIS A 54 -9.87 5.81 3.45
N TYR A 55 -10.97 5.54 4.16
CA TYR A 55 -11.44 4.18 4.39
C TYR A 55 -11.92 3.50 3.11
N ALA A 56 -12.63 4.21 2.24
CA ALA A 56 -13.06 3.68 0.95
C ALA A 56 -11.85 3.32 0.04
N TRP A 57 -10.84 4.18 -0.02
CA TRP A 57 -9.66 3.97 -0.88
C TRP A 57 -8.70 2.91 -0.33
N GLN A 58 -8.68 2.66 0.99
CA GLN A 58 -7.92 1.55 1.55
C GLN A 58 -8.44 0.18 1.10
N ALA A 59 -9.73 0.05 0.79
CA ALA A 59 -10.29 -1.20 0.26
C ALA A 59 -9.79 -1.47 -1.17
N GLU A 60 -9.78 -0.45 -2.03
CA GLU A 60 -9.32 -0.56 -3.43
C GLU A 60 -7.80 -0.71 -3.56
N THR A 61 -7.01 -0.11 -2.67
CA THR A 61 -5.54 -0.21 -2.76
C THR A 61 -5.04 -1.63 -2.45
N ARG A 62 -5.74 -2.35 -1.58
CA ARG A 62 -5.36 -3.72 -1.18
C ARG A 62 -5.64 -4.76 -2.27
N THR A 63 -6.67 -4.56 -3.09
CA THR A 63 -6.98 -5.47 -4.20
C THR A 63 -5.97 -5.30 -5.33
N VAL A 64 -5.68 -4.06 -5.72
CA VAL A 64 -4.66 -3.74 -6.75
C VAL A 64 -3.27 -4.22 -6.33
N GLN A 65 -2.89 -4.06 -5.07
CA GLN A 65 -1.58 -4.55 -4.59
C GLN A 65 -1.46 -6.08 -4.63
N ARG A 66 -2.55 -6.82 -4.37
CA ARG A 66 -2.54 -8.29 -4.45
C ARG A 66 -2.37 -8.76 -5.90
N GLU A 67 -3.07 -8.11 -6.82
CA GLU A 67 -2.98 -8.42 -8.25
C GLU A 67 -1.57 -8.14 -8.79
N VAL A 68 -0.96 -7.01 -8.41
CA VAL A 68 0.44 -6.70 -8.76
C VAL A 68 1.43 -7.70 -8.14
N ALA A 69 1.16 -8.18 -6.92
CA ALA A 69 2.01 -9.19 -6.28
C ALA A 69 1.94 -10.54 -7.01
N GLN A 70 0.74 -10.97 -7.42
CA GLN A 70 0.54 -12.18 -8.22
C GLN A 70 1.23 -12.07 -9.57
N LEU A 71 1.00 -10.98 -10.32
CA LEU A 71 1.64 -10.74 -11.62
C LEU A 71 3.18 -10.75 -11.54
N ARG A 72 3.75 -10.22 -10.46
CA ARG A 72 5.22 -10.24 -10.24
C ARG A 72 5.77 -11.63 -9.91
N GLN A 73 4.94 -12.50 -9.34
CA GLN A 73 5.31 -13.88 -9.07
C GLN A 73 5.26 -14.68 -10.37
N ASP A 74 4.23 -14.48 -11.18
CA ASP A 74 4.10 -15.12 -12.50
C ASP A 74 5.25 -14.72 -13.42
N LEU A 75 5.58 -13.43 -13.52
CA LEU A 75 6.72 -12.97 -14.33
C LEU A 75 8.06 -13.61 -13.92
N ARG A 76 8.25 -13.89 -12.63
CA ARG A 76 9.46 -14.56 -12.14
C ARG A 76 9.51 -16.01 -12.60
N VAL A 77 8.39 -16.73 -12.52
CA VAL A 77 8.29 -18.11 -13.01
C VAL A 77 8.53 -18.15 -14.52
N LEU A 78 7.88 -17.27 -15.29
CA LEU A 78 8.08 -17.22 -16.75
C LEU A 78 9.51 -16.84 -17.14
N GLN A 79 10.17 -15.95 -16.40
CA GLN A 79 11.58 -15.62 -16.65
C GLN A 79 12.50 -16.78 -16.34
N ASP A 80 12.25 -17.52 -15.26
CA ASP A 80 13.06 -18.69 -14.91
C ASP A 80 12.91 -19.81 -15.95
N THR A 81 11.68 -20.07 -16.40
CA THR A 81 11.41 -20.99 -17.51
C THR A 81 12.03 -20.51 -18.81
N ARG A 82 12.08 -19.20 -19.08
CA ARG A 82 12.75 -18.68 -20.28
C ARG A 82 14.27 -18.83 -20.21
N ALA A 83 14.86 -18.65 -19.02
CA ALA A 83 16.30 -18.72 -18.82
C ALA A 83 16.81 -20.18 -18.87
N HIS A 84 16.02 -21.12 -18.35
CA HIS A 84 16.42 -22.53 -18.22
C HIS A 84 15.62 -23.47 -19.14
N GLY A 85 14.68 -22.97 -19.94
CA GLY A 85 13.83 -23.79 -20.83
C GLY A 85 14.56 -24.45 -21.99
N SER A 86 15.81 -24.07 -22.25
CA SER A 86 16.71 -24.73 -23.20
C SER A 86 17.71 -25.68 -22.53
N ASP A 87 17.73 -25.75 -21.19
CA ASP A 87 18.63 -26.62 -20.44
C ASP A 87 18.01 -28.03 -20.29
N PRO A 88 18.61 -29.07 -20.88
CA PRO A 88 18.08 -30.43 -20.82
C PRO A 88 18.06 -30.99 -19.39
N ASP A 89 18.99 -30.59 -18.53
CA ASP A 89 19.04 -31.06 -17.14
C ASP A 89 17.89 -30.45 -16.32
N TYR A 90 17.60 -29.17 -16.53
CA TYR A 90 16.45 -28.47 -15.93
C TYR A 90 15.12 -29.07 -16.37
N LEU A 91 14.95 -29.35 -17.67
CA LEU A 91 13.75 -29.99 -18.19
C LEU A 91 13.57 -31.42 -17.65
N SER A 92 14.65 -32.17 -17.46
CA SER A 92 14.60 -33.51 -16.87
C SER A 92 14.18 -33.48 -15.40
N ALA A 93 14.68 -32.52 -14.63
CA ALA A 93 14.30 -32.31 -13.23
C ALA A 93 12.84 -31.89 -13.11
N MET A 94 12.37 -30.97 -13.98
CA MET A 94 10.97 -30.56 -14.03
C MET A 94 10.03 -31.71 -14.43
N ALA A 95 10.41 -32.52 -15.43
CA ALA A 95 9.66 -33.69 -15.84
C ALA A 95 9.53 -34.71 -14.70
N ARG A 96 10.61 -34.95 -13.94
CA ARG A 96 10.59 -35.81 -12.74
C ARG A 96 9.71 -35.25 -11.62
N CYS A 97 9.72 -33.94 -11.40
CA CYS A 97 8.82 -33.28 -10.45
C CYS A 97 7.33 -33.48 -10.81
N LEU A 98 7.02 -33.46 -12.12
CA LEU A 98 5.67 -33.71 -12.64
C LEU A 98 5.29 -35.20 -12.69
N GLY A 99 6.20 -36.10 -12.31
CA GLY A 99 5.97 -37.55 -12.29
C GLY A 99 6.26 -38.27 -13.61
N PHE A 100 6.88 -37.61 -14.58
CA PHE A 100 7.37 -38.28 -15.79
C PHE A 100 8.72 -38.96 -15.51
N VAL A 101 8.91 -40.13 -16.12
CA VAL A 101 10.12 -40.96 -16.00
C VAL A 101 10.71 -41.25 -17.37
N GLY A 102 12.03 -41.48 -17.41
CA GLY A 102 12.74 -41.79 -18.65
C GLY A 102 12.33 -43.14 -19.25
N THR A 103 12.49 -43.30 -20.57
CA THR A 103 12.08 -44.52 -21.30
C THR A 103 12.79 -45.82 -20.87
N GLY A 104 13.89 -45.72 -20.11
CA GLY A 104 14.64 -46.86 -19.56
C GLY A 104 14.60 -46.97 -18.03
N GLU A 105 13.80 -46.14 -17.37
CA GLU A 105 13.76 -46.06 -15.91
C GLU A 105 12.61 -46.94 -15.36
N THR A 106 12.89 -47.74 -14.32
CA THR A 106 11.88 -48.60 -13.69
C THR A 106 11.36 -47.93 -12.43
N VAL A 107 10.06 -47.61 -12.41
CA VAL A 107 9.40 -47.04 -11.22
C VAL A 107 9.15 -48.14 -10.20
N VAL A 108 9.80 -48.04 -9.04
CA VAL A 108 9.57 -48.93 -7.90
C VAL A 108 8.69 -48.20 -6.89
N VAL A 109 7.41 -48.57 -6.83
CA VAL A 109 6.47 -48.04 -5.83
C VAL A 109 6.54 -48.90 -4.57
N ALA A 110 6.96 -48.32 -3.45
CA ALA A 110 6.93 -49.00 -2.16
C ALA A 110 5.47 -49.11 -1.67
N GLN A 111 4.91 -50.33 -1.68
CA GLN A 111 3.51 -50.59 -1.31
C GLN A 111 3.16 -50.30 0.16
N GLY A 112 4.17 -49.99 1.00
CA GLY A 112 4.00 -49.64 2.41
C GLY A 112 4.49 -48.23 2.76
N ALA A 113 4.68 -47.35 1.77
CA ALA A 113 5.04 -45.96 2.04
C ALA A 113 3.84 -45.24 2.67
N THR A 114 4.04 -44.66 3.86
CA THR A 114 3.07 -43.75 4.47
C THR A 114 2.98 -42.48 3.63
N ASP A 115 1.78 -41.99 3.34
CA ASP A 115 1.56 -40.73 2.63
C ASP A 115 2.24 -39.58 3.40
N GLY A 116 3.45 -39.20 2.95
CA GLY A 116 4.16 -38.04 3.46
C GLY A 116 3.50 -36.74 2.99
N PRO A 117 3.63 -35.63 3.72
CA PRO A 117 2.91 -34.39 3.45
C PRO A 117 3.42 -33.59 2.22
N GLY A 118 4.06 -34.22 1.23
CA GLY A 118 4.63 -33.52 0.08
C GLY A 118 4.62 -34.36 -1.18
N GLY A 119 4.13 -33.78 -2.28
CA GLY A 119 4.42 -34.29 -3.62
C GLY A 119 5.93 -34.28 -3.91
N ASN A 120 6.34 -34.89 -5.02
CA ASN A 120 7.76 -35.05 -5.38
C ASN A 120 8.54 -33.71 -5.37
N CYS A 121 7.84 -32.61 -5.64
CA CYS A 121 8.34 -31.24 -5.54
C CYS A 121 7.21 -30.31 -5.05
N ASP A 122 7.57 -29.13 -4.51
CA ASP A 122 6.61 -28.06 -4.22
C ASP A 122 6.03 -27.59 -5.56
N PRO A 123 4.74 -27.81 -5.86
CA PRO A 123 4.21 -27.55 -7.19
C PRO A 123 4.22 -26.05 -7.44
N VAL A 124 5.13 -25.59 -8.30
CA VAL A 124 5.03 -24.28 -8.92
C VAL A 124 3.79 -24.33 -9.80
N ARG A 125 2.66 -23.84 -9.27
CA ARG A 125 1.46 -23.63 -10.08
C ARG A 125 1.79 -22.56 -11.11
N LEU A 126 1.93 -23.00 -12.36
CA LEU A 126 1.76 -22.13 -13.52
C LEU A 126 0.26 -21.74 -13.56
N PRO A 127 -0.07 -20.45 -13.79
CA PRO A 127 -1.46 -20.01 -13.94
C PRO A 127 -2.15 -20.65 -15.15
#